data_AF-A0A8R1EWU3-F1
#
_entry.id   AF-A0A8R1EWU3-F1
#
_cell.length_a   1.000
_cell.length_b   1.000
_cell.length_c   1.000
_cell.angle_alpha   90.00
_cell.angle_beta   90.00
_cell.angle_gamma   90.00
#
_symmetry.space_group_name_H-M   'P 1'
#
loop_
_entity.id
_entity.type
_entity.pdbx_description
1 polymer ?
#
loop_
_entity_poly.entity_id
_entity_poly.type
_entity_poly.pdbx_seq_one_letter_code
_entity_poly.pdbx_strand_id
1 'polypeptide(L)'
;MHNEHFGISVVEAMAASTIILSNDSGGPQMDIVKEYEKHCVGYLSITREEYATTILRIVEEGETKRNEIRNYARKSLTRFGEAAFEVRLKSEGVLAFRTLVRWGAFAF
;
A
#
# COMPACT_ATOMS: atom_id res chain seq x y z
N MET A 1 0.52 3.11 -15.82
CA MET A 1 -0.11 4.19 -15.03
C MET A 1 1.03 5.01 -14.46
N HIS A 2 1.25 6.23 -14.93
CA HIS A 2 2.28 7.13 -14.40
C HIS A 2 1.57 8.27 -13.66
N ASN A 3 2.12 8.75 -12.54
CA ASN A 3 1.49 9.76 -11.67
C ASN A 3 0.16 9.31 -11.04
N GLU A 4 0.12 8.09 -10.51
CA GLU A 4 -1.04 7.61 -9.75
C GLU A 4 -1.09 8.26 -8.36
N HIS A 5 -2.07 9.13 -8.10
CA HIS A 5 -2.16 9.84 -6.80
C HIS A 5 -2.34 8.88 -5.62
N PHE A 6 -3.22 7.88 -5.76
CA PHE A 6 -3.42 6.87 -4.72
C PHE A 6 -3.39 5.45 -5.29
N GLY A 7 -4.16 5.16 -6.35
CA GLY A 7 -4.21 3.81 -6.92
C GLY A 7 -5.31 2.95 -6.30
N ILE A 8 -6.52 3.48 -6.17
CA ILE A 8 -7.67 2.74 -5.63
C ILE A 8 -7.95 1.45 -6.44
N SER A 9 -7.75 1.49 -7.77
CA SER A 9 -7.88 0.32 -8.63
C SER A 9 -6.89 -0.80 -8.27
N VAL A 10 -5.70 -0.45 -7.75
CA VAL A 10 -4.72 -1.41 -7.27
C VAL A 10 -5.22 -2.07 -5.97
N VAL A 11 -5.79 -1.28 -5.05
CA VAL A 11 -6.40 -1.79 -3.82
C VAL A 11 -7.56 -2.74 -4.13
N GLU A 12 -8.46 -2.35 -5.04
CA GLU A 12 -9.60 -3.17 -5.48
C GLU A 12 -9.13 -4.47 -6.14
N ALA A 13 -8.13 -4.41 -7.01
CA ALA A 13 -7.59 -5.58 -7.67
C ALA A 13 -6.89 -6.54 -6.69
N MET A 14 -6.18 -6.02 -5.67
CA MET A 14 -5.64 -6.85 -4.57
C MET A 14 -6.76 -7.52 -3.78
N ALA A 15 -7.85 -6.80 -3.48
CA ALA A 15 -9.01 -7.36 -2.79
C ALA A 15 -9.66 -8.50 -3.59
N ALA A 16 -9.71 -8.34 -4.92
CA ALA A 16 -10.14 -9.35 -5.88
C ALA A 16 -9.13 -10.50 -6.09
N SER A 17 -8.06 -10.58 -5.27
CA SER A 17 -7.04 -11.63 -5.34
C SER A 17 -6.20 -11.63 -6.62
N THR A 18 -6.07 -10.47 -7.26
CA THR A 18 -5.19 -10.28 -8.42
C THR A 18 -3.78 -10.01 -7.95
N ILE A 19 -2.79 -10.64 -8.59
CA ILE A 19 -1.38 -10.29 -8.35
C ILE A 19 -1.11 -8.97 -9.06
N ILE A 20 -0.67 -7.99 -8.28
CA ILE A 20 -0.39 -6.66 -8.79
C ILE A 20 1.04 -6.58 -9.30
N LEU A 21 1.16 -6.07 -10.53
CA LEU A 21 2.36 -5.45 -11.05
C LEU A 21 1.99 -4.03 -11.47
N SER A 22 2.39 -3.05 -10.66
CA SER A 22 2.07 -1.63 -10.89
C SER A 22 3.32 -0.84 -11.27
N ASN A 23 3.12 0.41 -11.69
CA ASN A 23 4.25 1.31 -11.90
C ASN A 23 4.88 1.69 -10.57
N ASP A 24 6.21 1.76 -10.51
CA ASP A 24 6.96 2.22 -9.34
C ASP A 24 6.87 3.75 -9.19
N SER A 25 5.66 4.25 -8.93
CA SER A 25 5.40 5.65 -8.67
C SER A 25 4.15 5.82 -7.79
N GLY A 26 4.02 7.00 -7.19
CA GLY A 26 2.78 7.44 -6.55
C GLY A 26 2.29 6.50 -5.43
N GLY A 27 0.97 6.42 -5.26
CA GLY A 27 0.38 5.60 -4.19
C GLY A 27 0.72 4.10 -4.25
N PRO A 28 0.83 3.44 -5.43
CA PRO A 28 1.34 2.07 -5.52
C PRO A 28 2.71 1.87 -4.86
N GLN A 29 3.65 2.80 -5.09
CA GLN A 29 4.99 2.75 -4.51
C GLN A 29 5.01 3.19 -3.04
N MET A 30 4.27 4.23 -2.69
CA MET A 30 4.35 4.86 -1.37
C MET A 30 3.61 4.03 -0.31
N ASP A 31 2.41 3.54 -0.63
CA ASP A 31 1.47 3.05 0.37
C ASP A 31 1.03 1.60 0.14
N ILE A 32 0.76 1.22 -1.12
CA ILE A 32 0.03 -0.01 -1.43
C ILE A 32 0.96 -1.22 -1.53
N VAL A 33 1.92 -1.20 -2.47
CA VAL A 33 2.80 -2.33 -2.80
C VAL A 33 4.03 -2.32 -1.89
N LYS A 34 3.78 -2.47 -0.59
CA LYS A 34 4.81 -2.54 0.46
C LYS A 34 4.75 -3.89 1.14
N GLU A 35 5.92 -4.43 1.48
CA GLU A 35 5.99 -5.67 2.25
C GLU A 35 5.10 -5.59 3.48
N TYR A 36 4.32 -6.66 3.69
CA TYR A 36 3.41 -6.78 4.81
C TYR A 36 3.77 -8.05 5.58
N GLU A 37 4.06 -7.92 6.87
CA GLU A 37 4.55 -9.03 7.70
C GLU A 37 5.81 -9.74 7.12
N LYS A 38 6.68 -9.00 6.40
CA LYS A 38 7.85 -9.52 5.66
C LYS A 38 7.52 -10.37 4.44
N HIS A 39 6.27 -10.32 3.95
CA HIS A 39 5.85 -11.00 2.74
C HIS A 39 5.62 -10.02 1.59
N CYS A 40 5.92 -10.48 0.37
CA CYS A 40 5.61 -9.77 -0.87
C CYS A 40 4.09 -9.71 -1.08
N VAL A 41 3.59 -8.53 -1.44
CA VAL A 41 2.16 -8.27 -1.71
C VAL A 41 1.89 -7.94 -3.18
N GLY A 42 2.95 -7.84 -4.00
CA GLY A 42 2.90 -7.41 -5.39
C GLY A 42 4.26 -6.89 -5.83
N TYR A 43 4.31 -6.39 -7.06
CA TYR A 43 5.53 -5.96 -7.73
C TYR A 43 5.39 -4.56 -8.31
N LEU A 44 6.53 -3.90 -8.47
CA LEU A 44 6.65 -2.57 -9.06
C LEU A 44 7.65 -2.61 -10.22
N SER A 45 7.39 -1.85 -11.27
CA SER A 45 8.30 -1.69 -12.42
C SER A 45 8.19 -0.29 -13.02
N ILE A 46 9.25 0.19 -13.65
CA ILE A 46 9.32 1.48 -14.33
C ILE A 46 9.40 1.28 -15.84
N THR A 47 10.33 0.42 -16.28
CA THR A 47 10.64 0.24 -17.70
C THR A 47 9.89 -0.94 -18.32
N ARG A 48 9.74 -0.92 -19.65
CA ARG A 48 9.07 -2.01 -20.38
C ARG A 48 9.77 -3.35 -20.15
N GLU A 49 11.10 -3.33 -20.09
CA GLU A 49 11.96 -4.48 -19.89
C GLU A 49 11.77 -5.07 -18.49
N GLU A 50 11.65 -4.22 -17.46
CA GLU A 50 11.30 -4.64 -16.10
C GLU A 50 9.91 -5.27 -16.03
N TYR A 51 8.91 -4.69 -16.71
CA TYR A 51 7.57 -5.28 -16.79
C TYR A 51 7.62 -6.67 -17.41
N ALA A 52 8.29 -6.83 -18.56
CA ALA A 52 8.40 -8.12 -19.24
C ALA A 52 9.08 -9.18 -18.34
N THR A 53 10.19 -8.80 -17.71
CA THR A 53 10.95 -9.67 -16.80
C THR A 53 10.12 -10.07 -15.58
N THR A 54 9.36 -9.13 -15.02
CA THR A 54 8.57 -9.36 -13.81
C THR A 54 7.33 -10.20 -14.10
N ILE A 55 6.69 -10.01 -15.25
CA ILE A 55 5.57 -10.86 -15.69
C ILE A 55 6.06 -12.30 -15.86
N LEU A 56 7.19 -12.52 -16.52
CA LEU A 56 7.76 -13.85 -16.67
C LEU A 56 8.04 -14.50 -15.31
N ARG A 57 8.68 -13.77 -14.40
CA ARG A 57 8.92 -14.21 -13.03
C ARG A 57 7.64 -14.63 -12.30
N ILE A 58 6.56 -13.83 -12.38
CA ILE A 58 5.26 -14.16 -11.74
C ILE A 58 4.70 -15.48 -12.28
N VAL A 59 4.85 -15.72 -13.58
CA VAL A 59 4.40 -16.97 -14.22
C VAL A 59 5.24 -18.16 -13.75
N GLU A 60 6.56 -17.99 -13.64
CA GLU A 60 7.52 -19.04 -13.29
C GLU A 60 7.54 -19.41 -11.80
N GLU A 61 7.25 -18.48 -10.88
CA GLU A 61 7.27 -18.73 -9.42
C GLU A 61 6.23 -19.76 -8.93
N GLY A 62 5.32 -20.19 -9.81
CA GLY A 62 4.36 -21.27 -9.53
C GLY A 62 3.17 -20.86 -8.67
N GLU A 63 2.17 -21.73 -8.60
CA GLU A 63 0.89 -21.43 -7.97
C GLU A 63 1.00 -21.16 -6.47
N THR A 64 1.81 -21.94 -5.75
CA THR A 64 1.99 -21.79 -4.30
C THR A 64 2.47 -20.39 -3.93
N LYS A 65 3.51 -19.90 -4.62
CA LYS A 65 4.06 -18.56 -4.35
C LYS A 65 3.06 -17.47 -4.70
N ARG A 66 2.40 -17.61 -5.85
CA ARG A 66 1.33 -16.70 -6.29
C ARG A 66 0.17 -16.63 -5.28
N ASN A 67 -0.24 -17.76 -4.71
CA ASN A 67 -1.29 -17.81 -3.70
C ASN A 67 -0.86 -17.18 -2.36
N GLU A 68 0.41 -17.35 -1.98
CA GLU A 68 1.00 -16.65 -0.83
C GLU A 68 0.92 -15.12 -1.02
N ILE A 69 1.36 -14.62 -2.18
CA ILE A 69 1.31 -13.18 -2.50
C ILE A 69 -0.12 -12.65 -2.43
N ARG A 70 -1.10 -13.34 -3.04
CA ARG A 70 -2.52 -12.95 -2.96
C ARG A 70 -3.04 -12.88 -1.54
N ASN A 71 -2.66 -13.86 -0.71
CA ASN A 71 -3.08 -13.92 0.68
C ASN A 71 -2.56 -12.71 1.48
N TYR A 72 -1.26 -12.43 1.37
CA TYR A 72 -0.66 -11.29 2.07
C TYR A 72 -1.08 -9.95 1.48
N ALA A 73 -1.31 -9.85 0.17
CA ALA A 73 -1.88 -8.66 -0.46
C ALA A 73 -3.22 -8.29 0.18
N ARG A 74 -4.17 -9.25 0.27
CA ARG A 74 -5.47 -9.04 0.92
C ARG A 74 -5.35 -8.69 2.40
N LYS A 75 -4.50 -9.40 3.15
CA LYS A 75 -4.25 -9.07 4.57
C LYS A 75 -3.75 -7.64 4.75
N SER A 76 -2.88 -7.20 3.85
CA SER A 76 -2.31 -5.85 3.89
C SER A 76 -3.35 -4.76 3.71
N LEU A 77 -4.52 -5.05 3.12
CA LEU A 77 -5.57 -4.07 2.87
C LEU A 77 -6.30 -3.61 4.13
N THR A 78 -6.11 -4.30 5.26
CA THR A 78 -6.59 -3.85 6.58
C THR A 78 -6.11 -2.43 6.91
N ARG A 79 -4.95 -2.02 6.37
CA ARG A 79 -4.39 -0.66 6.48
C ARG A 79 -5.23 0.43 5.81
N PHE A 80 -6.13 0.06 4.90
CA PHE A 80 -7.00 0.97 4.14
C PHE A 80 -8.48 0.86 4.53
N GLY A 81 -8.81 0.09 5.57
CA GLY A 81 -10.18 -0.03 6.08
C GLY A 81 -10.60 1.13 7.00
N GLU A 82 -11.89 1.24 7.24
CA GLU A 82 -12.49 2.28 8.08
C GLU A 82 -11.87 2.37 9.48
N ALA A 83 -11.65 1.23 10.13
CA ALA A 83 -11.04 1.18 11.46
C ALA A 83 -9.63 1.80 11.50
N ALA A 84 -8.80 1.53 10.48
CA ALA A 84 -7.47 2.12 10.37
C ALA A 84 -7.56 3.63 10.12
N PHE A 85 -8.53 4.06 9.31
CA PHE A 85 -8.79 5.46 9.04
C PHE A 85 -9.22 6.23 10.31
N GLU A 86 -10.17 5.69 11.09
CA GLU A 86 -10.61 6.29 12.34
C GLU A 86 -9.47 6.45 13.35
N VAL A 87 -8.64 5.42 13.51
CA VAL A 87 -7.48 5.45 14.42
C VAL A 87 -6.52 6.54 14.00
N ARG A 88 -6.22 6.65 12.69
CA ARG A 88 -5.31 7.68 12.17
C ARG A 88 -5.87 9.07 12.43
N LEU A 89 -7.14 9.33 12.11
CA LEU A 89 -7.79 10.63 12.37
C LEU A 89 -7.77 11.01 13.85
N LYS A 90 -8.10 10.07 14.75
CA LYS A 90 -8.07 10.30 16.20
C LYS A 90 -6.66 10.61 16.67
N SER A 91 -5.65 9.87 16.20
CA SER A 91 -4.26 10.07 16.60
C SER A 91 -3.68 11.42 16.15
N GLU A 92 -3.97 11.85 14.93
CA GLU A 92 -3.47 13.09 14.36
C GLU A 92 -4.20 14.31 14.92
N GLY A 93 -5.52 14.23 15.14
CA GLY A 93 -6.29 15.28 15.81
C GLY A 93 -5.84 15.51 17.25
N VAL A 94 -5.54 14.45 17.99
CA VAL A 94 -4.99 14.55 19.37
C VAL A 94 -3.58 15.14 19.37
N LEU A 95 -2.74 14.80 18.39
CA LEU A 95 -1.38 15.35 18.29
C LEU A 95 -1.41 16.85 17.92
N ALA A 96 -2.30 17.25 17.01
CA ALA A 96 -2.52 18.65 16.64
C ALA A 96 -2.99 19.47 17.85
N PHE A 97 -3.95 18.95 18.62
CA PHE A 97 -4.44 19.62 19.83
C PHE A 97 -3.37 19.74 20.92
N ARG A 98 -2.59 18.67 21.18
CA ARG A 98 -1.50 18.69 22.17
C ARG A 98 -0.36 19.62 21.79
N THR A 99 -0.09 19.77 20.49
CA THR A 99 0.92 20.72 19.99
C THR A 99 0.42 22.16 20.18
N LEU A 100 -0.85 22.45 19.86
CA LEU A 100 -1.46 23.77 20.11
C LEU A 100 -1.42 24.16 21.60
N VAL A 101 -1.75 23.24 22.52
CA VAL A 101 -1.67 23.50 23.97
C VAL A 101 -0.22 23.71 24.43
N ARG A 102 0.75 23.01 23.83
CA ARG A 102 2.18 23.15 24.17
C ARG A 102 2.79 24.48 23.71
N TRP A 103 2.24 25.12 22.68
CA TRP A 103 2.65 26.45 22.19
C TRP A 103 1.71 27.59 22.67
N GLY A 104 0.60 27.26 23.33
CA GLY A 104 -0.47 28.19 23.72
C GLY A 104 -0.70 28.32 25.23
N ALA A 105 0.35 28.25 26.05
CA ALA A 105 0.29 28.52 27.49
C ALA A 105 1.26 29.65 27.91
N PHE A 106 1.34 30.71 27.10
CA PHE A 106 1.84 32.04 27.49
C PHE A 106 0.85 33.09 26.97
N ALA A 107 -0.36 33.07 27.54
CA ALA A 107 -1.30 34.18 27.46
C ALA A 107 -2.24 34.07 28.65
N PHE A 108 -1.70 34.35 29.84
CA PHE A 108 -2.27 35.11 30.95
C PHE A 108 -1.28 35.08 32.12
#